data_AF-A0A7X3TIJ8-F1
#
_entry.id   AF-A0A7X3TIJ8-F1
#
_cell.length_a   1.000
_cell.length_b   1.000
_cell.length_c   1.000
_cell.angle_alpha   90.00
_cell.angle_beta   90.00
_cell.angle_gamma   90.00
#
_symmetry.space_group_name_H-M   'P 1'
#
loop_
_entity.id
_entity.type
_entity.pdbx_description
1 polymer ?
#
loop_
_entity_poly.entity_id
_entity_poly.type
_entity_poly.pdbx_seq_one_letter_code
_entity_poly.pdbx_strand_id
1 'polypeptide(L)'
;MRLRTGDGGETIDRQDIDVNQVRIGLDLSVPARLGGLELTPSGTVHVRRDGGAGQTGDGIEVAVGLRAVLGTARLDAQARTLAHHRAEKATASAAWR
;
A
#
# COMPACT_ATOMS: atom_id res chain seq x y z
N MET A 1 17.66 -14.05 -30.48
CA MET A 1 17.06 -14.68 -29.29
C MET A 1 15.55 -14.56 -29.42
N ARG A 2 14.83 -15.68 -29.54
CA ARG A 2 13.41 -15.75 -29.93
C ARG A 2 12.64 -16.46 -28.83
N LEU A 3 11.71 -15.78 -28.18
CA LEU A 3 10.83 -16.37 -27.18
C LEU A 3 9.63 -17.01 -27.89
N ARG A 4 9.45 -18.31 -27.70
CA ARG A 4 8.27 -19.06 -28.14
C ARG A 4 7.24 -19.00 -27.02
N THR A 5 6.13 -18.32 -27.27
CA THR A 5 4.90 -18.46 -26.48
C THR A 5 4.17 -19.68 -27.06
N GLY A 6 4.00 -20.72 -26.24
CA GLY A 6 3.21 -21.90 -26.61
C GLY A 6 1.73 -21.55 -26.73
N ASP A 7 1.06 -22.25 -27.64
CA ASP A 7 -0.31 -22.02 -28.12
C ASP A 7 -1.33 -21.62 -27.03
N GLY A 8 -1.99 -20.50 -27.30
CA GLY A 8 -3.11 -19.98 -26.54
C GLY A 8 -3.58 -18.69 -27.21
N GLY A 9 -4.38 -18.85 -28.26
CA GLY A 9 -4.91 -17.77 -29.09
C GLY A 9 -5.94 -16.90 -28.36
N GLU A 10 -5.49 -16.12 -27.39
CA GLU A 10 -6.28 -15.03 -26.81
C GLU A 10 -5.56 -13.72 -27.12
N THR A 11 -6.22 -12.92 -27.95
CA THR A 11 -5.91 -11.51 -28.16
C THR A 11 -5.71 -10.85 -26.81
N ILE A 12 -4.53 -10.29 -26.54
CA ILE A 12 -4.39 -9.27 -25.50
C ILE A 12 -5.13 -8.05 -26.04
N ASP A 13 -6.46 -8.10 -25.97
CA ASP A 13 -7.26 -6.89 -25.97
C ASP A 13 -6.66 -6.02 -24.89
N ARG A 14 -6.25 -4.83 -25.31
CA ARG A 14 -5.74 -3.77 -24.43
C ARG A 14 -6.82 -3.53 -23.38
N GLN A 15 -6.73 -4.25 -22.27
CA GLN A 15 -7.54 -4.03 -21.08
C GLN A 15 -7.09 -2.69 -20.53
N ASP A 16 -7.76 -1.65 -21.00
CA ASP A 16 -7.77 -0.34 -20.37
C ASP A 16 -8.51 -0.54 -19.04
N ILE A 17 -7.78 -1.07 -18.05
CA ILE A 17 -8.31 -1.28 -16.71
C ILE A 17 -8.30 0.08 -16.06
N ASP A 18 -9.47 0.72 -16.04
CA ASP A 18 -9.67 1.93 -15.25
C ASP A 18 -9.54 1.54 -13.76
N VAL A 19 -8.38 1.84 -13.17
CA VAL A 19 -8.10 1.62 -11.75
C VAL A 19 -8.33 2.93 -11.02
N ASN A 20 -9.39 2.97 -10.23
CA ASN A 20 -9.69 4.07 -9.34
C ASN A 20 -9.27 3.69 -7.91
N GLN A 21 -8.23 4.35 -7.40
CA GLN A 21 -7.71 4.14 -6.06
C GLN A 21 -7.95 5.35 -5.19
N VAL A 22 -8.59 5.13 -4.04
CA VAL A 22 -8.79 6.13 -2.99
C VAL A 22 -8.00 5.73 -1.76
N ARG A 23 -7.19 6.65 -1.22
CA ARG A 23 -6.45 6.46 0.04
C ARG A 23 -6.82 7.55 1.03
N ILE A 24 -7.19 7.14 2.24
CA ILE A 24 -7.47 8.05 3.36
C ILE A 24 -6.53 7.66 4.49
N GLY A 25 -5.91 8.65 5.13
CA GLY A 25 -4.87 8.41 6.12
C GLY A 25 -4.90 9.36 7.30
N LEU A 26 -4.45 8.86 8.44
CA LEU A 26 -4.14 9.63 9.63
C LEU A 26 -2.66 9.43 9.99
N ASP A 27 -1.96 10.55 10.15
CA ASP A 27 -0.56 10.60 10.54
C ASP A 27 -0.43 11.35 11.87
N LEU A 28 0.23 10.71 12.84
CA LEU A 28 0.51 11.26 14.16
C LEU A 28 2.02 11.27 14.40
N SER A 29 2.53 12.38 14.92
CA SER A 29 3.91 12.51 15.36
C SER A 29 3.95 13.30 16.65
N VAL A 30 4.65 12.79 17.67
CA VAL A 30 4.70 13.41 18.99
C VAL A 30 6.17 13.68 19.36
N PRO A 31 6.70 14.87 19.10
CA PRO A 31 8.05 15.21 19.52
C PRO A 31 8.11 15.35 21.05
N ALA A 32 9.12 14.76 21.66
CA ALA A 32 9.42 14.84 23.08
C ALA A 32 10.90 15.12 23.28
N ARG A 33 11.24 15.96 24.26
CA ARG A 33 12.63 16.29 24.60
C ARG A 33 12.92 15.90 26.04
N LEU A 34 13.98 15.11 26.25
CA LEU A 34 14.45 14.62 27.53
C LEU A 34 15.94 14.97 27.66
N GLY A 35 16.22 16.14 28.22
CA GLY A 35 17.59 16.69 28.26
C GLY A 35 18.15 16.93 26.86
N GLY A 36 19.29 16.31 26.54
CA GLY A 36 19.94 16.39 25.23
C GLY A 36 19.36 15.44 24.17
N LEU A 37 18.42 14.59 24.54
CA LEU A 37 17.78 13.62 23.66
C LEU A 37 16.44 14.15 23.14
N GLU A 38 16.29 14.20 21.83
CA GLU A 38 15.02 14.46 21.15
C GLU A 38 14.48 13.14 20.59
N LEU A 39 13.28 12.75 21.05
CA LEU A 39 12.57 11.57 20.59
C LEU A 39 11.33 12.00 19.81
N THR A 40 11.08 11.36 18.68
CA THR A 40 9.88 11.59 17.88
C THR A 40 9.28 10.24 17.51
N PRO A 41 8.45 9.64 18.37
CA PRO A 41 7.55 8.58 17.96
C PRO A 41 6.56 9.10 16.92
N SER A 42 6.30 8.27 15.91
CA SER A 42 5.32 8.52 14.86
C SER A 42 4.48 7.28 14.60
N GLY A 43 3.23 7.49 14.22
CA GLY A 43 2.30 6.44 13.83
C GLY A 43 1.44 6.89 12.67
N THR A 44 1.19 5.99 11.75
CA THR A 44 0.42 6.24 10.53
C THR A 44 -0.56 5.09 10.34
N VAL A 45 -1.81 5.41 10.04
CA VAL A 45 -2.82 4.43 9.65
C VAL A 45 -3.48 4.91 8.36
N HIS A 46 -3.41 4.09 7.32
CA HIS A 46 -4.01 4.38 6.02
C HIS A 46 -5.02 3.30 5.65
N VAL A 47 -6.17 3.72 5.14
CA VAL A 47 -7.15 2.84 4.50
C VAL A 47 -7.10 3.12 3.01
N ARG A 48 -7.00 2.06 2.20
CA ARG A 48 -7.07 2.13 0.74
C ARG A 48 -8.32 1.40 0.27
N ARG A 49 -8.93 1.92 -0.78
CA ARG A 49 -9.97 1.24 -1.56
C ARG A 49 -9.58 1.31 -3.02
N ASP A 50 -9.40 0.15 -3.62
CA ASP A 50 -9.12 -0.06 -5.03
C ASP A 50 -10.43 -0.49 -5.70
N GLY A 51 -10.83 0.21 -6.76
CA GLY A 51 -11.97 -0.14 -7.61
C GLY A 51 -11.56 -0.08 -9.08
N GLY A 52 -12.20 -0.88 -9.92
CA GLY A 52 -11.88 -0.92 -11.34
C GLY A 52 -12.18 -2.25 -12.01
N ALA A 53 -12.06 -2.29 -13.33
CA ALA A 53 -12.29 -3.50 -14.14
C ALA A 53 -11.08 -4.45 -14.09
N GLY A 54 -10.70 -4.95 -12.91
CA GLY A 54 -9.61 -5.92 -12.80
C GLY A 54 -9.12 -6.22 -11.39
N GLN A 55 -9.26 -5.27 -10.47
CA GLN A 55 -8.95 -5.49 -9.07
C GLN A 55 -9.85 -4.62 -8.20
N THR A 56 -10.69 -5.27 -7.41
CA THR A 56 -11.49 -4.63 -6.37
C THR A 56 -10.95 -5.11 -5.04
N GLY A 57 -10.54 -4.19 -4.18
CA GLY A 57 -9.97 -4.56 -2.90
C GLY A 57 -9.86 -3.40 -1.94
N ASP A 58 -9.85 -3.72 -0.65
CA ASP A 58 -9.58 -2.77 0.40
C ASP A 58 -8.36 -3.23 1.21
N GLY A 59 -7.69 -2.25 1.80
CA GLY A 59 -6.48 -2.51 2.57
C GLY A 59 -6.32 -1.51 3.69
N ILE A 60 -5.86 -2.00 4.85
CA ILE A 60 -5.46 -1.16 5.97
C ILE A 60 -3.96 -1.32 6.14
N GLU A 61 -3.23 -0.22 6.04
CA GLU A 61 -1.80 -0.14 6.30
C GLU A 61 -1.56 0.59 7.61
N VAL A 62 -0.64 0.05 8.41
CA VAL A 62 -0.19 0.68 9.64
C VAL A 62 1.33 0.81 9.56
N ALA A 63 1.84 1.99 9.90
CA ALA A 63 3.27 2.21 10.08
C ALA A 63 3.52 2.87 11.43
N VAL A 64 4.65 2.52 12.03
CA VAL A 64 5.16 3.15 13.25
C VAL A 64 6.62 3.50 13.04
N GLY A 65 7.05 4.59 13.65
CA GLY A 65 8.40 5.08 13.57
C GLY A 65 8.86 5.64 14.90
N LEU A 66 10.16 5.63 15.10
CA LEU A 66 10.83 6.32 16.18
C LEU A 66 12.08 6.97 15.64
N ARG A 67 12.18 8.28 15.80
CA ARG A 67 13.42 9.03 15.58
C ARG A 67 14.01 9.43 16.93
N ALA A 68 15.30 9.27 17.08
CA ALA A 68 16.08 9.71 18.23
C ALA A 68 17.25 10.57 17.76
N VAL A 69 17.43 11.75 18.35
CA VAL A 69 18.55 12.65 18.08
C VAL A 69 19.23 13.00 19.39
N LEU A 70 20.55 12.77 19.47
CA LEU A 70 21.37 13.10 20.63
C LEU A 70 22.67 13.77 20.17
N GLY A 71 22.75 15.09 20.36
CA GLY A 71 23.86 15.89 19.84
C GLY A 71 23.94 15.82 18.31
N THR A 72 25.00 15.20 17.77
CA THR A 72 25.19 14.97 16.33
C THR A 72 24.74 13.58 15.87
N ALA A 73 24.43 12.67 16.80
CA ALA A 73 23.97 11.33 16.48
C ALA A 73 22.47 11.31 16.21
N ARG A 74 22.06 10.58 15.16
CA ARG A 74 20.67 10.37 14.79
C ARG A 74 20.41 8.89 14.51
N LEU A 75 19.32 8.39 15.08
CA LEU A 75 18.79 7.05 14.83
C LEU A 75 17.34 7.17 14.36
N ASP A 76 17.01 6.45 13.30
CA ASP A 76 15.65 6.29 12.82
C ASP A 76 15.33 4.79 12.75
N ALA A 77 14.22 4.40 13.35
CA ALA A 77 13.66 3.06 13.24
C ALA A 77 12.23 3.17 12.72
N GLN A 78 11.87 2.33 11.74
CA GLN A 78 10.54 2.30 11.17
C GLN A 78 10.10 0.86 10.92
N ALA A 79 8.83 0.58 11.22
CA ALA A 79 8.15 -0.64 10.84
C ALA A 79 6.87 -0.30 10.08
N ARG A 80 6.52 -1.12 9.08
CA ARG A 80 5.27 -1.00 8.32
C ARG A 80 4.68 -2.39 8.12
N THR A 81 3.38 -2.48 8.32
CA THR A 81 2.61 -3.71 8.18
C THR A 81 1.31 -3.43 7.42
N LEU A 82 0.96 -4.33 6.51
CA LEU A 82 -0.37 -4.41 5.92
C LEU A 82 -1.26 -5.20 6.90
N ALA A 83 -2.09 -4.50 7.67
CA ALA A 83 -2.87 -5.07 8.76
C ALA A 83 -4.10 -5.85 8.23
N HIS A 84 -4.70 -5.36 7.16
CA HIS A 84 -5.81 -6.04 6.50
C HIS A 84 -5.69 -5.88 5.00
N HIS A 85 -5.98 -6.95 4.27
CA HIS A 85 -6.16 -6.88 2.83
C HIS A 85 -7.28 -7.84 2.44
N ARG A 86 -8.32 -7.29 1.83
CA ARG A 86 -9.35 -8.06 1.14
C ARG A 86 -9.20 -7.81 -0.35
N ALA A 87 -8.95 -8.89 -1.08
CA ALA A 87 -9.05 -8.90 -2.52
C ALA A 87 -10.35 -9.63 -2.87
N GLU A 88 -11.28 -8.94 -3.53
CA GLU A 88 -12.45 -9.59 -4.11
C GLU A 88 -12.09 -10.04 -5.53
N LYS A 89 -12.24 -11.34 -5.80
CA LYS A 89 -12.11 -11.83 -7.18
C LYS A 89 -13.27 -11.25 -7.98
N ALA A 90 -12.96 -10.54 -9.05
CA ALA A 90 -13.96 -10.13 -10.02
C ALA A 90 -14.66 -11.39 -10.55
N THR A 91 -15.93 -11.57 -10.18
CA THR A 91 -16.79 -12.59 -10.80
C THR A 91 -16.96 -12.17 -12.25
N ALA A 92 -16.26 -12.86 -13.16
CA ALA A 92 -16.50 -12.72 -14.58
C ALA A 92 -17.97 -13.06 -14.85
N SER A 93 -18.80 -12.04 -15.12
CA SER A 93 -20.14 -12.26 -15.64
C SER A 93 -20.00 -12.76 -17.07
N ALA A 94 -19.95 -14.09 -17.23
CA ALA A 94 -20.12 -14.74 -18.51
C ALA A 94 -21.58 -14.58 -18.95
N ALA A 95 -21.91 -13.43 -19.52
CA ALA A 95 -23.07 -13.24 -20.36
C ALA A 95 -22.59 -13.23 -21.81
N TRP A 96 -22.44 -14.42 -22.39
CA TRP A 96 -22.28 -14.59 -23.83
C TRP A 96 -23.55 -15.29 -24.34
N ARG A 97 -24.25 -14.62 -25.24
CA ARG A 97 -25.36 -15.14 -26.04
C ARG A 97 -24.82 -15.95 -27.21
#